data_AF-A0A6I6F3A4-F1
#
_entry.id   AF-A0A6I6F3A4-F1
#
_cell.length_a   1.000
_cell.length_b   1.000
_cell.length_c   1.000
_cell.angle_alpha   90.00
_cell.angle_beta   90.00
_cell.angle_gamma   90.00
#
_symmetry.space_group_name_H-M   'P 1'
#
loop_
_entity.id
_entity.type
_entity.pdbx_description
1 polymer ?
#
loop_
_entity_poly.entity_id
_entity_poly.type
_entity_poly.pdbx_seq_one_letter_code
_entity_poly.pdbx_strand_id
1 'polypeptide(L)'
;MISVTFFTAYLLVFIRISSFTVVVPIFFPKGTPQIVKVMFSGIIAFILLPMIDYTYLNQINNNFQLIVYCLSEVATGLTFGFITSLCFYCIRLAGSIMDMQVGFAMISMFDPTSEGNVTLIERILYWFSLITFLVIDGHHMLIKTLVESFSIIHLGKFILSQKSAMLVIEVFTKYFELGLRIAIPIVLIIILTDLTMGLMAKTVPQLNIMILGLPVKILLGLSVLSLSLPMFYNILVTAFDNIPSTIRQLYKLIPLVMIFASDDKTEEATPHKMSEAKKKGQVAKSKEVASAITLVTSTIILITLGEYMVNSFKEDIIQFFTGYLNLELNPDSLQSIIITVIWRFAVVFLPMVVPIMVMGIGANLLQTGYINTTEPLKPQFSKINPMNGFKKMFSMRTVMELFKDIAVILIVGFVGYGFLKSNFRKVLAMSNLKFPAIISTFLKLSTNVFFRVALVMAAIALIDFIYQKLQFKKDMRMTKQEIKEEFKQMEGDPQVKGKIKQKQREMATRRMMQNVPDASVVITNPTHIAVALKYEEGKGNAPILVAKGSGYVAIKIKEIANGNDIPIIENKPLARLIFNQVDLEKEIPSEMYQAVAEILALVYRLKRRK
;
A
#
# COMPACT_ATOMS: atom_id res chain seq x y z
N MET A 1 -36.96 -37.34 20.36
CA MET A 1 -37.06 -36.27 19.34
C MET A 1 -35.80 -35.43 19.43
N ILE A 2 -35.05 -35.28 18.34
CA ILE A 2 -33.87 -34.40 18.33
C ILE A 2 -34.38 -32.97 18.49
N SER A 3 -33.99 -32.27 19.55
CA SER A 3 -34.38 -30.87 19.71
C SER A 3 -33.71 -30.01 18.64
N VAL A 4 -34.40 -28.97 18.16
CA VAL A 4 -33.83 -28.00 17.20
C VAL A 4 -32.51 -27.41 17.73
N THR A 5 -32.41 -27.29 19.04
CA THR A 5 -31.25 -26.76 19.76
C THR A 5 -30.07 -27.72 19.73
N PHE A 6 -30.31 -29.03 19.84
CA PHE A 6 -29.29 -30.06 19.65
C PHE A 6 -28.74 -30.06 18.23
N PHE A 7 -29.62 -29.98 17.21
CA PHE A 7 -29.19 -29.94 15.82
C PHE A 7 -28.39 -28.66 15.51
N THR A 8 -28.82 -27.52 16.04
CA THR A 8 -28.11 -26.24 15.87
C THR A 8 -26.73 -26.26 16.55
N ALA A 9 -26.64 -26.83 17.74
CA ALA A 9 -25.36 -27.03 18.43
C ALA A 9 -24.41 -27.92 17.61
N TYR A 10 -24.92 -29.06 17.13
CA TYR A 10 -24.16 -29.97 16.28
C TYR A 10 -23.63 -29.27 15.03
N LEU A 11 -24.48 -28.50 14.34
CA LEU A 11 -24.11 -27.76 13.14
C LEU A 11 -22.98 -26.75 13.42
N LEU A 12 -23.07 -25.97 14.50
CA LEU A 12 -22.06 -24.96 14.86
C LEU A 12 -20.72 -25.61 15.23
N VAL A 13 -20.75 -26.69 16.01
CA VAL A 13 -19.56 -27.48 16.37
C VAL A 13 -18.92 -28.09 15.12
N PHE A 14 -19.74 -28.66 14.23
CA PHE A 14 -19.29 -29.20 12.94
C PHE A 14 -18.62 -28.14 12.07
N ILE A 15 -19.19 -26.92 11.99
CA ILE A 15 -18.61 -25.81 11.23
C ILE A 15 -17.22 -25.41 11.78
N ARG A 16 -17.06 -25.29 13.11
CA ARG A 16 -15.75 -24.97 13.72
C ARG A 16 -14.71 -26.05 13.43
N ILE A 17 -15.06 -27.33 13.59
CA ILE A 17 -14.13 -28.44 13.36
C ILE A 17 -13.80 -28.57 11.87
N SER A 18 -14.78 -28.44 10.99
CA SER A 18 -14.57 -28.52 9.54
C SER A 18 -13.69 -27.37 9.05
N SER A 19 -13.92 -26.14 9.51
CA SER A 19 -13.05 -25.00 9.15
C SER A 19 -11.63 -25.16 9.68
N PHE A 20 -11.45 -25.71 10.88
CA PHE A 20 -10.12 -26.05 11.42
C PHE A 20 -9.41 -27.12 10.57
N THR A 21 -10.06 -28.24 10.27
CA THR A 21 -9.46 -29.37 9.53
C THR A 21 -9.15 -29.03 8.07
N VAL A 22 -9.89 -28.11 7.46
CA VAL A 22 -9.61 -27.63 6.09
C VAL A 22 -8.30 -26.84 6.05
N VAL A 23 -7.99 -26.06 7.09
CA VAL A 23 -6.79 -25.21 7.13
C VAL A 23 -5.56 -25.97 7.60
N VAL A 24 -5.72 -26.97 8.47
CA VAL A 24 -4.60 -27.77 9.01
C VAL A 24 -4.31 -28.98 8.12
N PRO A 25 -3.29 -28.93 7.25
CA PRO A 25 -3.01 -30.01 6.28
C PRO A 25 -2.46 -31.29 6.93
N ILE A 26 -2.12 -31.24 8.23
CA ILE A 26 -1.52 -32.35 8.98
C ILE A 26 -2.51 -33.51 9.16
N PHE A 27 -3.77 -33.20 9.47
CA PHE A 27 -4.80 -34.23 9.65
C PHE A 27 -5.20 -34.86 8.32
N PHE A 28 -5.21 -34.06 7.26
CA PHE A 28 -5.62 -34.49 5.93
C PHE A 28 -4.71 -33.89 4.86
N PRO A 29 -3.69 -34.64 4.42
CA PRO A 29 -2.89 -34.28 3.26
C PRO A 29 -3.77 -33.95 2.04
N LYS A 30 -3.30 -33.09 1.13
CA LYS A 30 -4.05 -32.90 -0.12
C LYS A 30 -4.05 -34.20 -0.92
N GLY A 31 -5.21 -34.53 -1.49
CA GLY A 31 -5.50 -35.83 -2.07
C GLY A 31 -6.48 -36.67 -1.23
N THR A 32 -6.64 -36.37 0.06
CA THR A 32 -7.73 -36.99 0.84
C THR A 32 -9.09 -36.55 0.26
N PRO A 33 -9.99 -37.49 -0.11
CA PRO A 33 -11.32 -37.17 -0.62
C PRO A 33 -12.06 -36.21 0.32
N GLN A 34 -12.71 -35.19 -0.24
CA GLN A 34 -13.44 -34.18 0.55
C GLN A 34 -14.50 -34.83 1.46
N ILE A 35 -15.09 -35.93 1.01
CA ILE A 35 -16.09 -36.68 1.79
C ILE A 35 -15.52 -37.23 3.10
N VAL A 36 -14.27 -37.70 3.11
CA VAL A 36 -13.60 -38.22 4.32
C VAL A 36 -13.38 -37.10 5.33
N LYS A 37 -12.96 -35.92 4.86
CA LYS A 37 -12.74 -34.73 5.72
C LYS A 37 -14.04 -34.30 6.39
N VAL A 38 -15.13 -34.26 5.62
CA VAL A 38 -16.48 -33.92 6.09
C VAL A 38 -16.97 -34.97 7.09
N MET A 39 -16.88 -36.26 6.77
CA MET A 39 -17.34 -37.33 7.67
C MET A 39 -16.56 -37.34 8.99
N PHE A 40 -15.24 -37.20 8.96
CA PHE A 40 -14.42 -37.12 10.17
C PHE A 40 -14.81 -35.93 11.04
N SER A 41 -14.96 -34.75 10.44
CA SER A 41 -15.41 -33.55 11.17
C SER A 41 -16.80 -33.75 11.79
N GLY A 42 -17.70 -34.43 11.08
CA GLY A 42 -19.05 -34.77 11.55
C GLY A 42 -19.05 -35.75 12.72
N ILE A 43 -18.18 -36.76 12.69
CA ILE A 43 -18.02 -37.75 13.77
C ILE A 43 -17.45 -37.08 15.02
N ILE A 44 -16.37 -36.29 14.88
CA ILE A 44 -15.80 -35.56 16.02
C ILE A 44 -16.81 -34.58 16.60
N ALA A 45 -17.55 -33.85 15.75
CA ALA A 45 -18.58 -32.93 16.23
C ALA A 45 -19.64 -33.64 17.08
N PHE A 46 -20.04 -34.85 16.67
CA PHE A 46 -21.00 -35.65 17.41
C PHE A 46 -20.43 -36.14 18.77
N ILE A 47 -19.18 -36.58 18.78
CA ILE A 47 -18.48 -37.04 20.00
C ILE A 47 -18.29 -35.91 21.01
N LEU A 48 -18.03 -34.69 20.55
CA LEU A 48 -17.78 -33.54 21.42
C LEU A 48 -19.06 -32.90 21.95
N LEU A 49 -20.20 -33.12 21.30
CA LEU A 49 -21.46 -32.47 21.63
C LEU A 49 -21.90 -32.64 23.11
N PRO A 50 -21.75 -33.82 23.76
CA PRO A 50 -22.10 -33.99 25.17
C PRO A 50 -21.22 -33.18 26.13
N MET A 51 -20.03 -32.75 25.70
CA MET A 51 -19.09 -31.99 26.53
C MET A 51 -19.33 -30.47 26.47
N ILE A 52 -20.23 -30.00 25.62
CA ILE A 52 -20.42 -28.58 25.33
C ILE A 52 -21.75 -28.12 25.92
N ASP A 53 -21.72 -27.01 26.67
CA ASP A 53 -22.93 -26.35 27.14
C ASP A 53 -23.57 -25.52 26.01
N TYR A 54 -24.67 -26.02 25.46
CA TYR A 54 -25.43 -25.37 24.39
C TYR A 54 -26.77 -24.77 24.85
N THR A 55 -26.97 -24.61 26.16
CA THR A 55 -28.21 -24.02 26.72
C THR A 55 -28.49 -22.60 26.19
N TYR A 56 -27.45 -21.83 25.86
CA TYR A 56 -27.54 -20.48 25.30
C TYR A 56 -28.13 -20.41 23.87
N LEU A 57 -28.18 -21.53 23.14
CA LEU A 57 -28.72 -21.55 21.77
C LEU A 57 -30.25 -21.51 21.70
N ASN A 58 -30.94 -21.69 22.83
CA ASN A 58 -32.40 -21.61 22.92
C ASN A 58 -32.97 -20.21 22.60
N GLN A 59 -32.11 -19.18 22.43
CA GLN A 59 -32.48 -17.80 22.15
C GLN A 59 -32.39 -17.39 20.66
N ILE A 60 -32.01 -18.30 19.76
CA ILE A 60 -31.87 -17.98 18.33
C ILE A 60 -33.25 -17.94 17.68
N ASN A 61 -33.79 -16.73 17.51
CA ASN A 61 -35.11 -16.51 16.90
C ASN A 61 -35.05 -15.99 15.46
N ASN A 62 -33.86 -15.65 14.94
CA ASN A 62 -33.69 -15.00 13.65
C ASN A 62 -32.63 -15.69 12.77
N ASN A 63 -32.97 -15.91 11.48
CA ASN A 63 -32.04 -16.44 10.46
C ASN A 63 -30.76 -15.60 10.35
N PHE A 64 -30.85 -14.28 10.53
CA PHE A 64 -29.67 -13.41 10.53
C PHE A 64 -28.71 -13.75 11.67
N GLN A 65 -29.23 -14.02 12.87
CA GLN A 65 -28.41 -14.38 14.03
C GLN A 65 -27.74 -15.75 13.84
N LEU A 66 -28.45 -16.71 13.24
CA LEU A 66 -27.86 -18.00 12.87
C LEU A 66 -26.69 -17.85 11.89
N ILE A 67 -26.85 -17.00 10.87
CA ILE A 67 -25.78 -16.72 9.89
C ILE A 67 -24.57 -16.11 10.59
N VAL A 68 -24.77 -15.12 11.48
CA VAL A 68 -23.68 -14.50 12.25
C VAL A 68 -22.97 -15.54 13.12
N TYR A 69 -23.70 -16.45 13.76
CA TYR A 69 -23.11 -17.51 14.57
C TYR A 69 -22.30 -18.48 13.71
N CYS A 70 -22.84 -18.95 12.59
CA CYS A 70 -22.09 -19.78 11.64
C CYS A 70 -20.79 -19.09 11.18
N LEU A 71 -20.85 -17.81 10.82
CA LEU A 71 -19.66 -17.03 10.44
C LEU A 71 -18.64 -16.93 11.58
N SER A 72 -19.11 -16.78 12.82
CA SER A 72 -18.23 -16.72 13.99
C SER A 72 -17.50 -18.05 14.24
N GLU A 73 -18.17 -19.17 14.02
CA GLU A 73 -17.60 -20.51 14.15
C GLU A 73 -16.58 -20.80 13.04
N VAL A 74 -16.88 -20.39 11.80
CA VAL A 74 -15.92 -20.44 10.69
C VAL A 74 -14.67 -19.62 11.02
N ALA A 75 -14.84 -18.36 11.43
CA ALA A 75 -13.72 -17.49 11.74
C ALA A 75 -12.84 -18.06 12.87
N THR A 76 -13.47 -18.65 13.88
CA THR A 76 -12.81 -19.32 15.01
C THR A 76 -11.96 -20.50 14.53
N GLY A 77 -12.56 -21.45 13.80
CA GLY A 77 -11.84 -22.63 13.31
C GLY A 77 -10.72 -22.27 12.33
N LEU A 78 -10.95 -21.31 11.44
CA LEU A 78 -9.92 -20.79 10.52
C LEU A 78 -8.75 -20.15 11.29
N THR A 79 -9.02 -19.36 12.33
CA THR A 79 -7.97 -18.69 13.12
C THR A 79 -7.08 -19.71 13.82
N PHE A 80 -7.66 -20.73 14.44
CA PHE A 80 -6.87 -21.79 15.09
C PHE A 80 -6.09 -22.60 14.06
N GLY A 81 -6.74 -22.98 12.97
CA GLY A 81 -6.08 -23.74 11.92
C GLY A 81 -4.92 -22.96 11.30
N PHE A 82 -5.08 -21.64 11.17
CA PHE A 82 -4.03 -20.75 10.70
C PHE A 82 -2.85 -20.71 11.67
N ILE A 83 -3.08 -20.45 12.97
CA ILE A 83 -2.02 -20.43 14.00
C ILE A 83 -1.23 -21.74 14.00
N THR A 84 -1.92 -22.88 13.94
CA THR A 84 -1.30 -24.21 13.87
C THR A 84 -0.45 -24.38 12.61
N SER A 85 -1.00 -24.03 11.44
CA SER A 85 -0.33 -24.26 10.15
C SER A 85 0.84 -23.32 9.92
N LEU A 86 0.82 -22.15 10.57
CA LEU A 86 1.81 -21.10 10.40
C LEU A 86 3.22 -21.53 10.83
N CYS A 87 3.33 -22.35 11.88
CA CYS A 87 4.60 -22.96 12.28
C CYS A 87 5.21 -23.77 11.11
N PHE A 88 4.42 -24.65 10.49
CA PHE A 88 4.84 -25.47 9.34
C PHE A 88 5.21 -24.62 8.12
N TYR A 89 4.43 -23.58 7.82
CA TYR A 89 4.74 -22.68 6.71
C TYR A 89 6.05 -21.93 6.92
N CYS A 90 6.35 -21.47 8.14
CA CYS A 90 7.62 -20.81 8.42
C CYS A 90 8.83 -21.76 8.31
N ILE A 91 8.66 -23.04 8.66
CA ILE A 91 9.70 -24.06 8.50
C ILE A 91 9.93 -24.38 7.01
N ARG A 92 8.85 -24.49 6.22
CA ARG A 92 8.95 -24.65 4.77
C ARG A 92 9.67 -23.47 4.12
N LEU A 93 9.31 -22.26 4.52
CA LEU A 93 9.97 -21.04 4.08
C LEU A 93 11.46 -21.06 4.42
N ALA A 94 11.85 -21.55 5.60
CA ALA A 94 13.25 -21.73 5.95
C ALA A 94 13.98 -22.65 4.95
N GLY A 95 13.38 -23.79 4.61
CA GLY A 95 13.95 -24.72 3.63
C GLY A 95 14.05 -24.13 2.22
N SER A 96 13.05 -23.37 1.80
CA SER A 96 13.08 -22.66 0.51
C SER A 96 14.22 -21.62 0.46
N ILE A 97 14.45 -20.87 1.55
CA ILE A 97 15.57 -19.93 1.65
C ILE A 97 16.92 -20.67 1.58
N MET A 98 17.04 -21.83 2.23
CA MET A 98 18.25 -22.66 2.13
C MET A 98 18.48 -23.13 0.70
N ASP A 99 17.44 -23.65 0.03
CA ASP A 99 17.51 -24.16 -1.34
C ASP A 99 17.92 -23.09 -2.36
N MET A 100 17.45 -21.85 -2.16
CA MET A 100 17.85 -20.70 -2.97
C MET A 100 19.36 -20.46 -2.94
N GLN A 101 20.02 -20.72 -1.81
CA GLN A 101 21.47 -20.55 -1.68
C GLN A 101 22.25 -21.79 -2.14
N VAL A 102 21.78 -22.99 -1.77
CA VAL A 102 22.43 -24.26 -2.14
C VAL A 102 22.43 -24.46 -3.66
N GLY A 103 21.40 -23.97 -4.35
CA GLY A 103 21.24 -24.11 -5.81
C GLY A 103 20.20 -25.15 -6.23
N PHE A 104 19.51 -25.79 -5.28
CA PHE A 104 18.42 -26.72 -5.54
C PHE A 104 17.12 -26.04 -5.98
N ALA A 105 17.02 -24.70 -5.88
CA ALA A 105 15.87 -23.96 -6.41
C ALA A 105 15.63 -24.18 -7.91
N MET A 106 16.68 -24.53 -8.68
CA MET A 106 16.55 -24.91 -10.10
C MET A 106 15.90 -26.28 -10.32
N ILE A 107 15.87 -27.13 -9.29
CA ILE A 107 15.24 -28.47 -9.28
C ILE A 107 13.94 -28.39 -8.50
N SER A 108 13.07 -27.46 -8.88
CA SER A 108 11.78 -27.31 -8.25
C SER A 108 10.85 -28.42 -8.74
N MET A 109 10.33 -29.24 -7.83
CA MET A 109 9.38 -30.30 -8.17
C MET A 109 7.95 -29.86 -7.85
N PHE A 110 7.01 -30.17 -8.72
CA PHE A 110 5.61 -29.91 -8.43
C PHE A 110 5.14 -30.78 -7.26
N ASP A 111 4.66 -30.13 -6.19
CA ASP A 111 4.10 -30.80 -5.02
C ASP A 111 2.56 -30.69 -5.06
N PRO A 112 1.84 -31.82 -5.19
CA PRO A 112 0.37 -31.85 -5.16
C PRO A 112 -0.22 -31.28 -3.85
N THR A 113 0.56 -31.25 -2.77
CA THR A 113 0.11 -30.77 -1.46
C THR A 113 0.23 -29.26 -1.27
N SER A 114 1.12 -28.59 -1.98
CA SER A 114 1.22 -27.12 -1.95
C SER A 114 0.63 -26.45 -3.18
N GLU A 115 0.28 -27.21 -4.22
CA GLU A 115 -0.12 -26.69 -5.54
C GLU A 115 0.95 -25.75 -6.13
N GLY A 116 2.21 -26.02 -5.80
CA GLY A 116 3.34 -25.19 -6.19
C GLY A 116 4.59 -26.01 -6.42
N ASN A 117 5.56 -25.33 -7.02
CA ASN A 117 6.91 -25.86 -7.17
C ASN A 117 7.61 -25.77 -5.81
N VAL A 118 7.88 -26.92 -5.20
CA VAL A 118 8.55 -27.06 -3.91
C VAL A 118 9.98 -27.49 -4.14
N THR A 119 10.88 -26.92 -3.37
CA THR A 119 12.31 -27.23 -3.44
C THR A 119 12.65 -28.42 -2.54
N LEU A 120 13.82 -29.02 -2.74
CA LEU A 120 14.13 -30.32 -2.16
C LEU A 120 14.34 -30.25 -0.62
N ILE A 121 15.08 -29.26 -0.12
CA ILE A 121 15.26 -29.04 1.32
C ILE A 121 13.97 -28.55 1.97
N GLU A 122 13.17 -27.71 1.30
CA GLU A 122 11.82 -27.35 1.77
C GLU A 122 11.00 -28.61 2.09
N ARG A 123 10.97 -29.57 1.15
CA ARG A 123 10.25 -30.81 1.33
C ARG A 123 10.82 -31.64 2.47
N ILE A 124 12.14 -31.83 2.55
CA ILE A 124 12.79 -32.59 3.63
C ILE A 124 12.46 -31.99 5.00
N LEU A 125 12.57 -30.67 5.16
CA LEU A 125 12.25 -29.99 6.41
C LEU A 125 10.76 -30.07 6.75
N TYR A 126 9.87 -30.05 5.76
CA TYR A 126 8.45 -30.29 5.99
C TYR A 126 8.21 -31.70 6.55
N TRP A 127 8.76 -32.75 5.94
CA TRP A 127 8.64 -34.12 6.45
C TRP A 127 9.25 -34.27 7.84
N PHE A 128 10.41 -33.68 8.09
CA PHE A 128 11.06 -33.68 9.39
C PHE A 128 10.19 -33.01 10.46
N SER A 129 9.58 -31.86 10.13
CA SER A 129 8.66 -31.17 11.03
C SER A 129 7.38 -31.97 11.31
N LEU A 130 6.84 -32.65 10.30
CA LEU A 130 5.66 -33.50 10.42
C LEU A 130 5.94 -34.70 11.31
N ILE A 131 7.09 -35.38 11.12
CA ILE A 131 7.50 -36.51 11.95
C ILE A 131 7.70 -36.05 13.39
N THR A 132 8.43 -34.94 13.59
CA THR A 132 8.66 -34.37 14.92
C THR A 132 7.34 -34.06 15.61
N PHE A 133 6.39 -33.46 14.89
CA PHE A 133 5.05 -33.15 15.40
C PHE A 133 4.24 -34.39 15.81
N LEU A 134 4.35 -35.49 15.05
CA LEU A 134 3.68 -36.75 15.39
C LEU A 134 4.35 -37.44 16.59
N VAL A 135 5.68 -37.40 16.68
CA VAL A 135 6.45 -38.00 17.79
C VAL A 135 6.12 -37.39 19.14
N ILE A 136 5.85 -36.08 19.20
CA ILE A 136 5.47 -35.39 20.44
C ILE A 136 3.96 -35.42 20.73
N ASP A 137 3.19 -36.25 20.02
CA ASP A 137 1.73 -36.28 20.12
C ASP A 137 1.05 -34.93 19.83
N GLY A 138 1.64 -34.13 18.95
CA GLY A 138 1.16 -32.78 18.63
C GLY A 138 -0.30 -32.78 18.12
N HIS A 139 -0.72 -33.83 17.42
CA HIS A 139 -2.10 -33.99 16.95
C HIS A 139 -3.11 -34.17 18.10
N HIS A 140 -2.75 -34.93 19.14
CA HIS A 140 -3.56 -35.03 20.37
C HIS A 140 -3.63 -33.69 21.11
N MET A 141 -2.50 -33.00 21.19
CA MET A 141 -2.41 -31.66 21.78
C MET A 141 -3.32 -30.64 21.05
N LEU A 142 -3.38 -30.68 19.71
CA LEU A 142 -4.29 -29.84 18.93
C LEU A 142 -5.76 -30.20 19.15
N ILE A 143 -6.11 -31.48 19.15
CA ILE A 143 -7.48 -31.92 19.41
C ILE A 143 -7.90 -31.45 20.80
N LYS A 144 -7.07 -31.66 21.83
CA LYS A 144 -7.33 -31.17 23.19
C LYS A 144 -7.53 -29.66 23.22
N THR A 145 -6.69 -28.89 22.52
CA THR A 145 -6.82 -27.43 22.43
C THR A 145 -8.11 -26.99 21.73
N LEU A 146 -8.55 -27.73 20.70
CA LEU A 146 -9.80 -27.50 20.00
C LEU A 146 -11.01 -27.82 20.90
N VAL A 147 -10.95 -28.88 21.71
CA VAL A 147 -11.98 -29.19 22.71
C VAL A 147 -12.05 -28.11 23.79
N GLU A 148 -10.90 -27.70 24.34
CA GLU A 148 -10.79 -26.57 25.28
C GLU A 148 -11.35 -25.26 24.69
N SER A 149 -11.33 -25.10 23.36
CA SER A 149 -11.88 -23.90 22.71
C SER A 149 -13.39 -23.75 22.94
N PHE A 150 -14.14 -24.85 23.06
CA PHE A 150 -15.60 -24.82 23.23
C PHE A 150 -16.03 -24.45 24.65
N SER A 151 -15.20 -24.74 25.66
CA SER A 151 -15.47 -24.33 27.04
C SER A 151 -15.17 -22.86 27.29
N ILE A 152 -14.25 -22.28 26.51
CA ILE A 152 -13.84 -20.88 26.68
C ILE A 152 -14.62 -19.95 25.74
N ILE A 153 -14.73 -20.32 24.46
CA ILE A 153 -15.57 -19.63 23.47
C ILE A 153 -16.84 -20.42 23.27
N HIS A 154 -17.86 -19.99 23.99
CA HIS A 154 -19.23 -20.46 23.83
C HIS A 154 -19.68 -20.31 22.38
N LEU A 155 -20.53 -21.24 21.94
CA LEU A 155 -21.03 -21.28 20.57
C LEU A 155 -21.70 -19.95 20.17
N GLY A 156 -21.35 -19.45 18.98
CA GLY A 156 -21.90 -18.22 18.41
C GLY A 156 -21.27 -16.91 18.90
N LYS A 157 -20.26 -16.96 19.79
CA LYS A 157 -19.52 -15.76 20.21
C LYS A 157 -18.28 -15.54 19.33
N PHE A 158 -18.14 -14.32 18.83
CA PHE A 158 -17.06 -13.93 17.92
C PHE A 158 -15.76 -13.57 18.66
N ILE A 159 -14.61 -14.04 18.14
CA ILE A 159 -13.28 -13.89 18.76
C ILE A 159 -12.52 -12.67 18.24
N LEU A 160 -12.82 -12.19 17.02
CA LEU A 160 -11.95 -11.23 16.32
C LEU A 160 -12.09 -9.81 16.88
N SER A 161 -11.35 -9.52 17.94
CA SER A 161 -11.08 -8.17 18.47
C SER A 161 -9.76 -7.62 17.89
N GLN A 162 -9.55 -6.31 17.95
CA GLN A 162 -8.28 -5.69 17.54
C GLN A 162 -7.06 -6.31 18.28
N LYS A 163 -7.23 -6.65 19.56
CA LYS A 163 -6.19 -7.30 20.36
C LYS A 163 -5.90 -8.71 19.89
N SER A 164 -6.93 -9.49 19.56
CA SER A 164 -6.78 -10.84 18.99
C SER A 164 -6.05 -10.83 17.65
N ALA A 165 -6.36 -9.84 16.79
CA ALA A 165 -5.67 -9.67 15.51
C ALA A 165 -4.19 -9.32 15.73
N MET A 166 -3.88 -8.43 16.67
CA MET A 166 -2.48 -8.10 17.00
C MET A 166 -1.70 -9.33 17.50
N LEU A 167 -2.32 -10.18 18.33
CA LEU A 167 -1.73 -11.43 18.79
C LEU A 167 -1.40 -12.36 17.62
N VAL A 168 -2.31 -12.54 16.66
CA VAL A 168 -2.05 -13.37 15.46
C VAL A 168 -0.83 -12.86 14.69
N ILE A 169 -0.63 -11.54 14.62
CA ILE A 169 0.54 -10.96 13.94
C ILE A 169 1.82 -11.15 14.76
N GLU A 170 1.76 -11.04 16.09
CA GLU A 170 2.87 -11.34 16.98
C GLU A 170 3.32 -12.80 16.83
N VAL A 171 2.35 -13.72 16.80
CA VAL A 171 2.57 -15.15 16.57
C VAL A 171 3.20 -15.41 15.20
N PHE A 172 2.69 -14.75 14.15
CA PHE A 172 3.31 -14.81 12.83
C PHE A 172 4.77 -14.37 12.87
N THR A 173 5.05 -13.23 13.53
CA THR A 173 6.40 -12.67 13.61
C THR A 173 7.35 -13.61 14.34
N LYS A 174 6.90 -14.20 15.45
CA LYS A 174 7.67 -15.18 16.23
C LYS A 174 8.03 -16.42 15.42
N TYR A 175 7.08 -17.01 14.70
CA TYR A 175 7.36 -18.18 13.87
C TYR A 175 8.13 -17.84 12.59
N PHE A 176 7.94 -16.65 12.01
CA PHE A 176 8.76 -16.17 10.89
C PHE A 176 10.23 -16.00 11.30
N GLU A 177 10.47 -15.40 12.47
CA GLU A 177 11.81 -15.31 13.07
C GLU A 177 12.40 -16.70 13.31
N LEU A 178 11.60 -17.65 13.79
CA LEU A 178 12.00 -19.04 13.94
C LEU A 178 12.49 -19.65 12.62
N GLY A 179 11.73 -19.46 11.54
CA GLY A 179 12.09 -19.93 10.20
C GLY A 179 13.41 -19.31 9.71
N LEU A 180 13.61 -18.01 9.93
CA LEU A 180 14.89 -17.35 9.61
C LEU A 180 16.05 -17.91 10.44
N ARG A 181 15.87 -18.09 11.76
CA ARG A 181 16.89 -18.69 12.64
C ARG A 181 17.29 -20.09 12.20
N ILE A 182 16.35 -20.89 11.69
CA ILE A 182 16.61 -22.21 11.11
C ILE A 182 17.45 -22.08 9.81
N ALA A 183 17.16 -21.11 8.95
CA ALA A 183 17.88 -20.91 7.68
C ALA A 183 19.30 -20.32 7.82
N ILE A 184 19.52 -19.43 8.79
CA ILE A 184 20.74 -18.62 8.92
C ILE A 184 22.05 -19.42 8.88
N PRO A 185 22.24 -20.52 9.63
CA PRO A 185 23.52 -21.24 9.66
C PRO A 185 23.96 -21.74 8.28
N ILE A 186 23.03 -22.33 7.52
CA ILE A 186 23.27 -22.89 6.20
C ILE A 186 23.51 -21.75 5.19
N VAL A 187 22.66 -20.73 5.22
CA VAL A 187 22.78 -19.56 4.33
C VAL A 187 24.13 -18.87 4.51
N LEU A 188 24.58 -18.64 5.76
CA LEU A 188 25.85 -17.99 6.04
C LEU A 188 27.04 -18.80 5.53
N ILE A 189 27.06 -20.12 5.76
CA ILE A 189 28.15 -20.99 5.30
C ILE A 189 28.22 -21.00 3.77
N ILE A 190 27.08 -21.02 3.08
CA ILE A 190 27.05 -21.00 1.61
C ILE A 190 27.47 -19.64 1.06
N ILE A 191 27.05 -18.53 1.68
CA ILE A 191 27.52 -17.19 1.30
C ILE A 191 29.03 -17.06 1.49
N LEU A 192 29.59 -17.60 2.57
CA LEU A 192 31.03 -17.65 2.76
C LEU A 192 31.70 -18.52 1.69
N THR A 193 31.08 -19.63 1.30
CA THR A 193 31.55 -20.49 0.20
C THR A 193 31.54 -19.75 -1.14
N ASP A 194 30.53 -18.92 -1.40
CA ASP A 194 30.49 -18.08 -2.59
C ASP A 194 31.62 -17.05 -2.60
N LEU A 195 31.91 -16.46 -1.44
CA LEU A 195 32.99 -15.50 -1.31
C LEU A 195 34.36 -16.16 -1.50
N THR A 196 34.57 -17.35 -0.93
CA THR A 196 35.82 -18.10 -1.12
C THR A 196 35.99 -18.54 -2.57
N MET A 197 34.94 -19.08 -3.21
CA MET A 197 34.97 -19.44 -4.63
C MET A 197 35.20 -18.22 -5.52
N GLY A 198 34.57 -17.08 -5.21
CA GLY A 198 34.81 -15.81 -5.92
C GLY A 198 36.25 -15.30 -5.80
N LEU A 199 36.90 -15.51 -4.65
CA LEU A 199 38.33 -15.21 -4.49
C LEU A 199 39.20 -16.19 -5.28
N MET A 200 38.88 -17.50 -5.27
CA MET A 200 39.58 -18.50 -6.08
C MET A 200 39.52 -18.18 -7.58
N ALA A 201 38.44 -17.52 -8.05
CA ALA A 201 38.31 -17.06 -9.44
C ALA A 201 39.41 -16.13 -9.86
N LYS A 202 39.85 -15.27 -8.93
CA LYS A 202 40.91 -14.32 -9.18
C LYS A 202 42.27 -15.00 -9.19
N THR A 203 42.47 -16.01 -8.32
CA THR A 203 43.75 -16.69 -8.19
C THR A 203 44.00 -17.69 -9.32
N VAL A 204 42.97 -18.38 -9.79
CA VAL A 204 43.05 -19.35 -10.90
C VAL A 204 41.94 -19.07 -11.92
N PRO A 205 42.13 -18.13 -12.85
CA PRO A 205 41.09 -17.70 -13.80
C PRO A 205 40.65 -18.79 -14.78
N GLN A 206 41.48 -19.82 -14.98
CA GLN A 206 41.19 -20.96 -15.84
C GLN A 206 40.16 -21.93 -15.21
N LEU A 207 39.93 -21.86 -13.89
CA LEU A 207 38.90 -22.65 -13.23
C LEU A 207 37.52 -22.06 -13.52
N ASN A 208 36.67 -22.82 -14.21
CA ASN A 208 35.26 -22.47 -14.33
C ASN A 208 34.56 -22.71 -12.99
N ILE A 209 34.51 -21.67 -12.16
CA ILE A 209 33.90 -21.70 -10.83
C ILE A 209 32.41 -21.93 -10.86
N MET A 210 31.75 -21.67 -11.98
CA MET A 210 30.35 -22.04 -12.14
C MET A 210 30.17 -23.56 -12.12
N ILE A 211 31.11 -24.31 -12.72
CA ILE A 211 31.06 -25.78 -12.78
C ILE A 211 31.41 -26.40 -11.42
N LEU A 212 32.41 -25.85 -10.71
CA LEU A 212 32.83 -26.37 -9.40
C LEU A 212 31.99 -25.85 -8.24
N GLY A 213 31.41 -24.65 -8.35
CA GLY A 213 30.68 -23.98 -7.29
C GLY A 213 29.43 -24.73 -6.86
N LEU A 214 28.64 -25.21 -7.81
CA LEU A 214 27.38 -25.90 -7.50
C LEU A 214 27.59 -27.24 -6.76
N PRO A 215 28.48 -28.16 -7.19
CA PRO A 215 28.79 -29.38 -6.42
C PRO A 215 29.29 -29.09 -5.00
N VAL A 216 30.18 -28.10 -4.83
CA VAL A 216 30.73 -27.73 -3.51
C VAL A 216 29.64 -27.20 -2.59
N LYS A 217 28.77 -26.30 -3.10
CA LYS A 217 27.62 -25.78 -2.35
C LYS A 217 26.65 -26.85 -1.92
N ILE A 218 26.33 -27.79 -2.82
CA ILE A 218 25.43 -28.90 -2.53
C ILE A 218 26.00 -29.77 -1.41
N LEU A 219 27.28 -30.14 -1.51
CA LEU A 219 27.93 -30.97 -0.51
C LEU A 219 27.97 -30.28 0.86
N LEU A 220 28.42 -29.02 0.92
CA LEU A 220 28.45 -28.25 2.16
C LEU A 220 27.04 -28.01 2.71
N GLY A 221 26.08 -27.66 1.86
CA GLY A 221 24.69 -27.43 2.25
C GLY A 221 24.06 -28.66 2.92
N LEU A 222 24.22 -29.84 2.31
CA LEU A 222 23.72 -31.10 2.87
C LEU A 222 24.46 -31.52 4.15
N SER A 223 25.79 -31.32 4.21
CA SER A 223 26.57 -31.61 5.42
C SER A 223 26.14 -30.73 6.60
N VAL A 224 26.00 -29.42 6.38
CA VAL A 224 25.55 -28.49 7.43
C VAL A 224 24.11 -28.78 7.83
N LEU A 225 23.24 -29.08 6.87
CA LEU A 225 21.86 -29.49 7.15
C LEU A 225 21.83 -30.70 8.09
N SER A 226 22.60 -31.75 7.78
CA SER A 226 22.70 -32.95 8.59
C SER A 226 23.20 -32.65 10.01
N LEU A 227 24.22 -31.80 10.16
CA LEU A 227 24.74 -31.40 11.47
C LEU A 227 23.77 -30.52 12.27
N SER A 228 22.88 -29.79 11.59
CA SER A 228 21.92 -28.88 12.21
C SER A 228 20.61 -29.55 12.63
N LEU A 229 20.33 -30.78 12.19
CA LEU A 229 19.09 -31.50 12.51
C LEU A 229 18.78 -31.61 14.02
N PRO A 230 19.75 -31.92 14.91
CA PRO A 230 19.47 -31.97 16.35
C PRO A 230 19.05 -30.62 16.93
N MET A 231 19.67 -29.53 16.46
CA MET A 231 19.30 -28.17 16.84
C MET A 231 17.88 -27.87 16.36
N PHE A 232 17.55 -28.21 15.11
CA PHE A 232 16.23 -28.01 14.53
C PHE A 232 15.15 -28.77 15.29
N TYR A 233 15.41 -30.02 15.70
CA TYR A 233 14.49 -30.80 16.53
C TYR A 233 14.09 -30.04 17.80
N ASN A 234 15.06 -29.55 18.58
CA ASN A 234 14.78 -28.82 19.82
C ASN A 234 13.97 -27.53 19.59
N ILE A 235 14.29 -26.82 18.51
CA ILE A 235 13.57 -25.60 18.08
C ILE A 235 12.12 -25.94 17.72
N LEU A 236 11.90 -27.02 16.97
CA LEU A 236 10.58 -27.48 16.54
C LEU A 236 9.71 -27.94 17.71
N VAL A 237 10.25 -28.76 18.62
CA VAL A 237 9.53 -29.21 19.82
C VAL A 237 9.06 -28.00 20.63
N THR A 238 9.97 -27.06 20.92
CA THR A 238 9.62 -25.82 21.65
C THR A 238 8.56 -25.00 20.90
N ALA A 239 8.62 -24.95 19.57
CA ALA A 239 7.66 -24.22 18.75
C ALA A 239 6.26 -24.85 18.78
N PHE A 240 6.19 -26.19 18.76
CA PHE A 240 4.94 -26.94 18.82
C PHE A 240 4.31 -26.90 20.21
N ASP A 241 5.10 -27.09 21.28
CA ASP A 241 4.61 -27.02 22.68
C ASP A 241 4.02 -25.64 23.04
N ASN A 242 4.44 -24.60 22.33
CA ASN A 242 3.90 -23.24 22.49
C ASN A 242 2.58 -23.00 21.75
N ILE A 243 2.13 -23.89 20.86
CA ILE A 243 0.86 -23.70 20.11
C ILE A 243 -0.34 -23.61 21.06
N PRO A 244 -0.54 -24.52 22.02
CA PRO A 244 -1.70 -24.47 22.91
C PRO A 244 -1.72 -23.21 23.77
N SER A 245 -0.56 -22.81 24.31
CA SER A 245 -0.47 -21.60 25.15
C SER A 245 -0.80 -20.35 24.36
N THR A 246 -0.37 -20.28 23.10
CA THR A 246 -0.67 -19.20 22.16
C THR A 246 -2.17 -19.13 21.84
N ILE A 247 -2.77 -20.27 21.52
CA ILE A 247 -4.22 -20.36 21.29
C ILE A 247 -4.98 -19.97 22.58
N ARG A 248 -4.48 -20.38 23.75
CA ARG A 248 -5.08 -20.03 25.05
C ARG A 248 -4.97 -18.55 25.41
N GLN A 249 -3.91 -17.86 24.95
CA GLN A 249 -3.79 -16.40 25.09
C GLN A 249 -4.80 -15.66 24.22
N LEU A 250 -5.10 -16.15 23.02
CA LEU A 250 -6.15 -15.60 22.16
C LEU A 250 -7.49 -15.55 22.88
N TYR A 251 -7.77 -16.57 23.69
CA TYR A 251 -9.02 -16.68 24.46
C TYR A 251 -9.16 -15.65 25.57
N LYS A 252 -8.07 -15.28 26.24
CA LYS A 252 -8.09 -14.31 27.36
C LYS A 252 -8.39 -12.88 26.91
N LEU A 253 -8.37 -12.62 25.60
CA LEU A 253 -8.54 -11.29 25.01
C LEU A 253 -9.97 -11.02 24.50
N ILE A 254 -10.95 -11.84 24.92
CA ILE A 254 -12.36 -11.67 24.54
C ILE A 254 -13.02 -10.66 25.49
N PRO A 255 -13.28 -9.44 24.98
CA PRO A 255 -14.66 -8.99 24.93
C PRO A 255 -15.05 -8.52 23.53
N LEU A 256 -16.34 -8.73 23.21
CA LEU A 256 -17.01 -8.33 21.99
C LEU A 256 -17.04 -6.81 21.89
N VAL A 257 -16.09 -6.24 21.15
CA VAL A 257 -16.12 -4.84 20.74
C VAL A 257 -15.46 -4.73 19.38
N MET A 258 -16.26 -4.80 18.32
CA MET A 258 -15.87 -4.33 16.98
C MET A 258 -15.89 -2.79 16.98
N ILE A 259 -15.09 -2.16 17.84
CA ILE A 259 -14.81 -0.71 17.74
C ILE A 259 -13.52 -0.59 16.96
N PHE A 260 -13.67 -0.50 15.66
CA PHE A 260 -12.67 0.18 14.85
C PHE A 260 -12.78 1.65 15.22
N ALA A 261 -11.88 2.09 16.10
CA ALA A 261 -11.64 3.51 16.29
C ALA A 261 -11.24 4.09 14.92
N SER A 262 -12.21 4.72 14.27
CA SER A 262 -11.99 5.64 13.16
C SER A 262 -11.85 7.00 13.84
N ASP A 263 -10.61 7.42 14.03
CA ASP A 263 -10.05 8.62 13.39
C ASP A 263 -10.80 9.90 13.76
N ASP A 264 -10.20 10.71 14.65
CA ASP A 264 -10.52 12.11 14.99
C ASP A 264 -10.42 13.08 13.78
N LYS A 265 -10.58 12.55 12.56
CA LYS A 265 -10.49 13.25 11.28
C LYS A 265 -11.88 13.66 10.82
N THR A 266 -12.37 14.75 11.38
CA THR A 266 -13.68 15.32 11.05
C THR A 266 -13.63 16.23 9.82
N GLU A 267 -12.50 16.89 9.61
CA GLU A 267 -12.35 17.98 8.65
C GLU A 267 -12.09 17.47 7.23
N GLU A 268 -12.53 18.22 6.22
CA GLU A 268 -12.24 17.90 4.83
C GLU A 268 -10.75 18.11 4.50
N ALA A 269 -10.24 17.32 3.54
CA ALA A 269 -8.86 17.44 3.10
C ALA A 269 -8.63 18.80 2.41
N THR A 270 -7.54 19.47 2.74
CA THR A 270 -7.12 20.70 2.04
C THR A 270 -6.70 20.38 0.60
N PRO A 271 -6.71 21.38 -0.31
CA PRO A 271 -6.17 21.22 -1.66
C PRO A 271 -4.70 20.78 -1.68
N HIS A 272 -3.92 21.21 -0.69
CA HIS A 272 -2.51 20.84 -0.58
C HIS A 272 -2.34 19.35 -0.26
N LYS A 273 -3.03 18.81 0.76
CA LYS A 273 -3.05 17.36 1.04
C LYS A 273 -3.50 16.53 -0.16
N MET A 274 -4.53 16.99 -0.89
CA MET A 274 -4.99 16.31 -2.11
C MET A 274 -3.92 16.31 -3.22
N SER A 275 -3.18 17.41 -3.37
CA SER A 275 -2.08 17.51 -4.32
C SER A 275 -0.90 16.60 -3.95
N GLU A 276 -0.56 16.51 -2.66
CA GLU A 276 0.45 15.58 -2.15
C GLU A 276 0.05 14.13 -2.36
N ALA A 277 -1.19 13.77 -2.06
CA ALA A 277 -1.71 12.43 -2.28
C ALA A 277 -1.56 12.04 -3.76
N LYS A 278 -1.88 12.95 -4.68
CA LYS A 278 -1.69 12.74 -6.12
C LYS A 278 -0.22 12.59 -6.51
N LYS A 279 0.68 13.40 -5.94
CA LYS A 279 2.15 13.26 -6.14
C LYS A 279 2.64 11.89 -5.66
N LYS A 280 2.10 11.38 -4.55
CA LYS A 280 2.39 10.05 -4.00
C LYS A 280 1.73 8.89 -4.77
N GLY A 281 0.99 9.18 -5.84
CA GLY A 281 0.25 8.19 -6.62
C GLY A 281 -0.98 7.62 -5.90
N GLN A 282 -1.43 8.27 -4.83
CA GLN A 282 -2.62 7.88 -4.08
C GLN A 282 -3.85 8.57 -4.68
N VAL A 283 -4.68 7.77 -5.33
CA VAL A 283 -5.93 8.21 -5.95
C VAL A 283 -7.02 7.15 -5.77
N ALA A 284 -8.27 7.59 -5.79
CA ALA A 284 -9.41 6.68 -5.82
C ALA A 284 -9.34 5.83 -7.09
N LYS A 285 -9.23 4.51 -6.93
CA LYS A 285 -9.26 3.55 -8.04
C LYS A 285 -10.10 2.34 -7.65
N SER A 286 -10.97 1.94 -8.55
CA SER A 286 -11.74 0.70 -8.48
C SER A 286 -11.11 -0.34 -9.39
N LYS A 287 -10.87 -1.53 -8.86
CA LYS A 287 -10.41 -2.67 -9.66
C LYS A 287 -11.52 -3.16 -10.60
N GLU A 288 -12.77 -3.09 -10.13
CA GLU A 288 -13.94 -3.55 -10.89
C GLU A 288 -14.20 -2.75 -12.17
N VAL A 289 -13.89 -1.46 -12.18
CA VAL A 289 -14.02 -0.62 -13.39
C VAL A 289 -13.12 -1.11 -14.52
N ALA A 290 -11.87 -1.49 -14.21
CA ALA A 290 -10.97 -2.02 -15.23
C ALA A 290 -11.46 -3.36 -15.78
N SER A 291 -11.92 -4.26 -14.90
CA SER A 291 -12.51 -5.56 -15.28
C SER A 291 -13.79 -5.40 -16.11
N ALA A 292 -14.67 -4.47 -15.75
CA ALA A 292 -15.89 -4.21 -16.50
C ALA A 292 -15.62 -3.62 -17.88
N ILE A 293 -14.71 -2.64 -17.99
CA ILE A 293 -14.38 -2.02 -19.29
C ILE A 293 -13.71 -3.04 -20.23
N THR A 294 -12.79 -3.87 -19.73
CA THR A 294 -12.16 -4.90 -20.56
C THR A 294 -13.18 -5.95 -21.00
N LEU A 295 -14.12 -6.35 -20.14
CA LEU A 295 -15.20 -7.27 -20.49
C LEU A 295 -16.20 -6.68 -21.49
N VAL A 296 -16.60 -5.41 -21.32
CA VAL A 296 -17.46 -4.72 -22.28
C VAL A 296 -16.76 -4.61 -23.64
N THR A 297 -15.48 -4.24 -23.63
CA THR A 297 -14.68 -4.13 -24.86
C THR A 297 -14.53 -5.48 -25.55
N SER A 298 -14.23 -6.55 -24.82
CA SER A 298 -14.14 -7.90 -25.38
C SER A 298 -15.48 -8.38 -25.92
N THR A 299 -16.59 -8.03 -25.25
CA THR A 299 -17.95 -8.32 -25.74
C THR A 299 -18.23 -7.60 -27.05
N ILE A 300 -17.91 -6.31 -27.15
CA ILE A 300 -18.08 -5.53 -28.40
C ILE A 300 -17.25 -6.15 -29.52
N ILE A 301 -16.00 -6.52 -29.25
CA ILE A 301 -15.10 -7.15 -30.22
C ILE A 301 -15.61 -8.53 -30.65
N LEU A 302 -16.15 -9.34 -29.74
CA LEU A 302 -16.77 -10.61 -30.10
C LEU A 302 -18.00 -10.41 -30.99
N ILE A 303 -18.77 -9.34 -30.77
CA ILE A 303 -19.94 -9.01 -31.60
C ILE A 303 -19.50 -8.51 -32.99
N THR A 304 -18.46 -7.67 -33.08
CA THR A 304 -18.05 -7.04 -34.34
C THR A 304 -17.06 -7.86 -35.16
N LEU A 305 -16.11 -8.54 -34.51
CA LEU A 305 -15.02 -9.29 -35.14
C LEU A 305 -15.13 -10.81 -34.95
N GLY A 306 -16.12 -11.32 -34.21
CA GLY A 306 -16.29 -12.76 -33.99
C GLY A 306 -16.51 -13.54 -35.28
N GLU A 307 -17.28 -12.99 -36.23
CA GLU A 307 -17.49 -13.61 -37.54
C GLU A 307 -16.22 -13.57 -38.40
N TYR A 308 -15.47 -12.46 -38.35
CA TYR A 308 -14.18 -12.34 -39.03
C TYR A 308 -13.20 -13.42 -38.56
N MET A 309 -13.14 -13.71 -37.25
CA MET A 309 -12.29 -14.78 -36.70
C MET A 309 -12.67 -16.15 -37.25
N VAL A 310 -13.97 -16.45 -37.27
CA VAL A 310 -14.48 -17.74 -37.74
C VAL A 310 -14.18 -17.93 -39.22
N ASN A 311 -14.38 -16.89 -40.03
CA ASN A 311 -14.11 -16.94 -41.46
C ASN A 311 -12.61 -17.09 -41.73
N SER A 312 -11.77 -16.33 -41.02
CA SER A 312 -10.30 -16.45 -41.13
C SER A 312 -9.84 -17.86 -40.76
N PHE A 313 -10.35 -18.43 -39.67
CA PHE A 313 -9.99 -19.79 -39.25
C PHE A 313 -10.47 -20.86 -40.24
N LYS A 314 -11.66 -20.67 -40.83
CA LYS A 314 -12.17 -21.54 -41.90
C LYS A 314 -11.25 -21.49 -43.12
N GLU A 315 -10.85 -20.31 -43.56
CA GLU A 315 -9.92 -20.12 -44.69
C GLU A 315 -8.54 -20.74 -44.40
N ASP A 316 -8.05 -20.59 -43.17
CA ASP A 316 -6.79 -21.17 -42.72
C ASP A 316 -6.82 -22.70 -42.79
N ILE A 317 -7.90 -23.31 -42.29
CA ILE A 317 -8.13 -24.76 -42.38
C ILE A 317 -8.13 -25.20 -43.84
N ILE A 318 -8.93 -24.55 -44.70
CA ILE A 318 -9.04 -24.91 -46.11
C ILE A 318 -7.65 -24.84 -46.77
N GLN A 319 -6.93 -23.74 -46.60
CA GLN A 319 -5.61 -23.57 -47.20
C GLN A 319 -4.57 -24.57 -46.67
N PHE A 320 -4.66 -24.97 -45.41
CA PHE A 320 -3.78 -25.99 -44.86
C PHE A 320 -4.04 -27.36 -45.49
N PHE A 321 -5.32 -27.73 -45.63
CA PHE A 321 -5.69 -29.00 -46.24
C PHE A 321 -5.48 -29.07 -47.76
N THR A 322 -5.65 -27.96 -48.48
CA THR A 322 -5.54 -27.95 -49.95
C THR A 322 -4.17 -27.51 -50.47
N GLY A 323 -3.45 -26.68 -49.73
CA GLY A 323 -2.18 -26.09 -50.14
C GLY A 323 -0.98 -26.72 -49.46
N TYR A 324 -0.86 -26.53 -48.15
CA TYR A 324 0.40 -26.82 -47.44
C TYR A 324 0.71 -28.31 -47.27
N LEU A 325 -0.30 -29.18 -47.22
CA LEU A 325 -0.08 -30.64 -47.15
C LEU A 325 0.50 -31.25 -48.45
N ASN A 326 0.41 -30.53 -49.56
CA ASN A 326 0.91 -31.00 -50.87
C ASN A 326 2.34 -30.54 -51.17
N LEU A 327 3.00 -29.83 -50.25
CA LEU A 327 4.38 -29.36 -50.40
C LEU A 327 5.37 -30.42 -49.92
N GLU A 328 6.47 -30.61 -50.65
CA GLU A 328 7.61 -31.38 -50.16
C GLU A 328 8.24 -30.67 -48.95
N LEU A 329 8.26 -31.36 -47.81
CA LEU A 329 8.78 -30.80 -46.57
C LEU A 329 10.32 -30.77 -46.62
N ASN A 330 10.85 -29.57 -46.83
CA ASN A 330 12.26 -29.23 -46.72
C ASN A 330 12.45 -28.06 -45.72
N PRO A 331 13.67 -27.80 -45.22
CA PRO A 331 13.89 -26.74 -44.22
C PRO A 331 13.35 -25.36 -44.62
N ASP A 332 13.46 -25.00 -45.91
CA ASP A 332 13.01 -23.71 -46.43
C ASP A 332 11.48 -23.57 -46.49
N SER A 333 10.78 -24.62 -46.97
CA SER A 333 9.31 -24.65 -46.98
C SER A 333 8.75 -24.69 -45.55
N LEU A 334 9.41 -25.39 -44.63
CA LEU A 334 9.04 -25.42 -43.22
C LEU A 334 9.17 -24.04 -42.57
N GLN A 335 10.27 -23.33 -42.83
CA GLN A 335 10.45 -21.95 -42.37
C GLN A 335 9.36 -21.03 -42.92
N SER A 336 9.04 -21.14 -44.21
CA SER A 336 8.00 -20.33 -44.87
C SER A 336 6.61 -20.58 -44.28
N ILE A 337 6.26 -21.85 -44.02
CA ILE A 337 4.99 -22.23 -43.38
C ILE A 337 4.93 -21.65 -41.97
N ILE A 338 6.00 -21.75 -41.17
CA ILE A 338 6.05 -21.20 -39.81
C ILE A 338 5.82 -19.68 -39.83
N ILE A 339 6.55 -18.95 -40.68
CA ILE A 339 6.39 -17.48 -40.79
C ILE A 339 4.96 -17.12 -41.19
N THR A 340 4.38 -17.86 -42.15
CA THR A 340 3.01 -17.62 -42.61
C THR A 340 2.00 -17.87 -41.51
N VAL A 341 2.15 -18.95 -40.74
CA VAL A 341 1.27 -19.25 -39.59
C VAL A 341 1.38 -18.17 -38.52
N ILE A 342 2.59 -17.74 -38.17
CA ILE A 342 2.81 -16.64 -37.20
C ILE A 342 2.16 -15.34 -37.70
N TRP A 343 2.35 -15.00 -38.98
CA TRP A 343 1.77 -13.80 -39.57
C TRP A 343 0.24 -13.84 -39.58
N ARG A 344 -0.35 -14.96 -40.00
CA ARG A 344 -1.81 -15.12 -40.00
C ARG A 344 -2.40 -15.07 -38.59
N PHE A 345 -1.75 -15.72 -37.65
CA PHE A 345 -2.10 -15.59 -36.24
C PHE A 345 -2.07 -14.13 -35.79
N ALA A 346 -0.99 -13.40 -36.09
CA ALA A 346 -0.88 -11.99 -35.73
C ALA A 346 -1.99 -11.13 -36.36
N VAL A 347 -2.29 -11.30 -37.65
CA VAL A 347 -3.32 -10.54 -38.37
C VAL A 347 -4.73 -10.81 -37.82
N VAL A 348 -5.03 -12.05 -37.42
CA VAL A 348 -6.36 -12.40 -36.87
C VAL A 348 -6.50 -11.96 -35.41
N PHE A 349 -5.46 -12.13 -34.59
CA PHE A 349 -5.55 -11.89 -33.14
C PHE A 349 -5.24 -10.45 -32.73
N LEU A 350 -4.29 -9.75 -33.36
CA LEU A 350 -3.90 -8.39 -32.96
C LEU A 350 -5.07 -7.38 -33.02
N PRO A 351 -5.93 -7.39 -34.06
CA PRO A 351 -7.09 -6.49 -34.11
C PRO A 351 -8.08 -6.69 -32.95
N MET A 352 -8.05 -7.84 -32.28
CA MET A 352 -8.86 -8.11 -31.10
C MET A 352 -8.13 -7.73 -29.80
N VAL A 353 -6.88 -8.15 -29.66
CA VAL A 353 -6.12 -7.98 -28.40
C VAL A 353 -5.73 -6.53 -28.18
N VAL A 354 -5.29 -5.83 -29.22
CA VAL A 354 -4.79 -4.45 -29.09
C VAL A 354 -5.87 -3.51 -28.56
N PRO A 355 -7.11 -3.48 -29.09
CA PRO A 355 -8.15 -2.63 -28.52
C PRO A 355 -8.53 -3.00 -27.09
N ILE A 356 -8.57 -4.30 -26.72
CA ILE A 356 -8.83 -4.72 -25.33
C ILE A 356 -7.74 -4.21 -24.39
N MET A 357 -6.47 -4.33 -24.80
CA MET A 357 -5.32 -3.84 -24.04
C MET A 357 -5.36 -2.32 -23.87
N VAL A 358 -5.59 -1.60 -24.97
CA VAL A 358 -5.70 -0.13 -24.98
C VAL A 358 -6.85 0.33 -24.09
N MET A 359 -8.02 -0.31 -24.17
CA MET A 359 -9.16 0.01 -23.31
C MET A 359 -8.92 -0.36 -21.84
N GLY A 360 -8.19 -1.43 -21.54
CA GLY A 360 -7.80 -1.78 -20.18
C GLY A 360 -6.83 -0.77 -19.55
N ILE A 361 -5.85 -0.28 -20.32
CA ILE A 361 -4.97 0.82 -19.90
C ILE A 361 -5.78 2.12 -19.76
N GLY A 362 -6.64 2.41 -20.75
CA GLY A 362 -7.54 3.55 -20.76
C GLY A 362 -8.48 3.58 -19.56
N ALA A 363 -9.00 2.43 -19.12
CA ALA A 363 -9.84 2.29 -17.93
C ALA A 363 -9.12 2.77 -16.65
N ASN A 364 -7.82 2.50 -16.53
CA ASN A 364 -7.04 2.99 -15.40
C ASN A 364 -6.81 4.50 -15.52
N LEU A 365 -6.44 4.98 -16.71
CA LEU A 365 -6.22 6.40 -16.97
C LEU A 365 -7.48 7.26 -16.78
N LEU A 366 -8.66 6.75 -17.18
CA LEU A 366 -9.95 7.42 -16.99
C LEU A 366 -10.30 7.59 -15.50
N GLN A 367 -9.91 6.62 -14.65
CA GLN A 367 -10.18 6.69 -13.21
C GLN A 367 -9.22 7.64 -12.49
N THR A 368 -7.93 7.54 -12.79
CA THR A 368 -6.88 8.26 -12.05
C THR A 368 -6.55 9.62 -12.66
N GLY A 369 -6.91 9.84 -13.91
CA GLY A 369 -6.27 10.83 -14.77
C GLY A 369 -4.81 10.47 -15.05
N TYR A 370 -4.13 11.34 -15.80
CA TYR A 370 -2.69 11.25 -15.95
C TYR A 370 -1.97 11.69 -14.67
N ILE A 371 -1.16 10.81 -14.08
CA ILE A 371 -0.37 11.07 -12.88
C ILE A 371 1.09 10.74 -13.18
N ASN A 372 1.92 11.78 -13.28
CA ASN A 372 3.35 11.61 -13.44
C ASN A 372 4.02 11.51 -12.07
N THR A 373 4.30 10.31 -11.59
CA THR A 373 5.03 10.10 -10.32
C THR A 373 5.98 8.90 -10.39
N THR A 374 7.19 9.11 -9.91
CA THR A 374 8.20 8.07 -9.71
C THR A 374 8.33 7.65 -8.25
N GLU A 375 7.57 8.25 -7.33
CA GLU A 375 7.61 7.89 -5.90
C GLU A 375 7.26 6.42 -5.62
N PRO A 376 6.25 5.81 -6.27
CA PRO A 376 5.95 4.39 -6.10
C PRO A 376 7.09 3.44 -6.52
N LEU A 377 8.00 3.90 -7.39
CA LEU A 377 9.17 3.13 -7.84
C LEU A 377 10.33 3.17 -6.84
N LYS A 378 10.30 4.06 -5.84
CA LYS A 378 11.36 4.13 -4.81
C LYS A 378 11.23 2.94 -3.85
N PRO A 379 12.33 2.21 -3.56
CA PRO A 379 12.31 1.12 -2.59
C PRO A 379 11.99 1.67 -1.19
N GLN A 380 10.92 1.16 -0.56
CA GLN A 380 10.51 1.55 0.78
C GLN A 380 10.78 0.40 1.76
N PHE A 381 11.88 0.48 2.51
CA PHE A 381 12.25 -0.54 3.52
C PHE A 381 11.19 -0.71 4.61
N SER A 382 10.36 0.31 4.86
CA SER A 382 9.21 0.22 5.78
C SER A 382 8.14 -0.79 5.34
N LYS A 383 8.08 -1.14 4.04
CA LYS A 383 7.20 -2.20 3.51
C LYS A 383 7.75 -3.62 3.74
N ILE A 384 9.03 -3.77 4.09
CA ILE A 384 9.65 -5.07 4.38
C ILE A 384 9.27 -5.56 5.79
N ASN A 385 8.79 -4.67 6.66
CA ASN A 385 8.35 -5.06 8.00
C ASN A 385 7.13 -6.02 7.92
N PRO A 386 7.28 -7.30 8.30
CA PRO A 386 6.22 -8.30 8.15
C PRO A 386 4.98 -7.96 8.98
N MET A 387 5.17 -7.33 10.15
CA MET A 387 4.09 -6.86 11.02
C MET A 387 3.19 -5.85 10.30
N ASN A 388 3.77 -4.89 9.58
CA ASN A 388 3.02 -3.88 8.84
C ASN A 388 2.30 -4.46 7.62
N GLY A 389 2.91 -5.46 6.95
CA GLY A 389 2.28 -6.19 5.84
C GLY A 389 1.05 -6.97 6.31
N PHE A 390 1.19 -7.76 7.37
CA PHE A 390 0.09 -8.53 7.95
C PHE A 390 -1.02 -7.64 8.53
N LYS A 391 -0.67 -6.54 9.21
CA LYS A 391 -1.66 -5.57 9.70
C LYS A 391 -2.51 -5.00 8.56
N LYS A 392 -1.92 -4.79 7.37
CA LYS A 392 -2.68 -4.37 6.18
C LYS A 392 -3.55 -5.52 5.64
N MET A 393 -3.03 -6.74 5.59
CA MET A 393 -3.79 -7.91 5.11
C MET A 393 -5.00 -8.22 5.99
N PHE A 394 -4.91 -8.08 7.30
CA PHE A 394 -6.01 -8.28 8.25
C PHE A 394 -6.74 -6.97 8.62
N SER A 395 -6.67 -5.95 7.76
CA SER A 395 -7.43 -4.72 7.97
C SER A 395 -8.92 -4.91 7.64
N MET A 396 -9.82 -4.16 8.30
CA MET A 396 -11.26 -4.21 8.00
C MET A 396 -11.55 -3.87 6.54
N ARG A 397 -10.72 -3.02 5.95
CA ARG A 397 -10.76 -2.71 4.51
C ARG A 397 -10.57 -3.98 3.67
N THR A 398 -9.57 -4.80 3.99
CA THR A 398 -9.30 -6.04 3.26
C THR A 398 -10.41 -7.07 3.44
N VAL A 399 -10.99 -7.16 4.64
CA VAL A 399 -12.14 -8.04 4.90
C VAL A 399 -13.36 -7.59 4.08
N MET A 400 -13.63 -6.28 4.02
CA MET A 400 -14.70 -5.73 3.20
C MET A 400 -14.44 -5.90 1.70
N GLU A 401 -13.20 -5.76 1.24
CA GLU A 401 -12.81 -6.07 -0.15
C GLU A 401 -13.08 -7.55 -0.47
N LEU A 402 -12.67 -8.47 0.42
CA LEU A 402 -12.94 -9.91 0.25
C LEU A 402 -14.44 -10.24 0.19
N PHE A 403 -15.26 -9.62 1.04
CA PHE A 403 -16.72 -9.82 0.99
C PHE A 403 -17.31 -9.34 -0.34
N LYS A 404 -16.84 -8.19 -0.86
CA LYS A 404 -17.24 -7.70 -2.18
C LYS A 404 -16.84 -8.66 -3.28
N ASP A 405 -15.60 -9.14 -3.28
CA ASP A 405 -15.09 -10.06 -4.30
C ASP A 405 -15.92 -11.37 -4.33
N ILE A 406 -16.25 -11.92 -3.16
CA ILE A 406 -17.14 -13.09 -3.05
C ILE A 406 -18.54 -12.78 -3.60
N ALA A 407 -19.11 -11.62 -3.26
CA ALA A 407 -20.42 -11.22 -3.77
C ALA A 407 -20.42 -11.09 -5.30
N VAL A 408 -19.37 -10.49 -5.89
CA VAL A 408 -19.21 -10.39 -7.35
C VAL A 408 -19.17 -11.77 -7.98
N ILE A 409 -18.38 -12.70 -7.43
CA ILE A 409 -18.29 -14.08 -7.93
C ILE A 409 -19.65 -14.78 -7.87
N LEU A 410 -20.39 -14.65 -6.76
CA LEU A 410 -21.72 -15.25 -6.62
C LEU A 410 -22.72 -14.67 -7.62
N ILE A 411 -22.72 -13.35 -7.82
CA ILE A 411 -23.61 -12.68 -8.78
C ILE A 411 -23.29 -13.13 -10.22
N VAL A 412 -22.01 -13.08 -10.61
CA VAL A 412 -21.57 -13.51 -11.95
C VAL A 412 -21.85 -15.01 -12.16
N GLY A 413 -21.56 -15.83 -11.15
CA GLY A 413 -21.83 -17.27 -11.16
C GLY A 413 -23.32 -17.58 -11.30
N PHE A 414 -24.18 -16.85 -10.59
CA PHE A 414 -25.63 -16.98 -10.71
C PHE A 414 -26.14 -16.63 -12.11
N VAL A 415 -25.63 -15.54 -12.69
CA VAL A 415 -25.99 -15.11 -14.06
C VAL A 415 -25.53 -16.15 -15.10
N GLY A 416 -24.30 -16.65 -14.96
CA GLY A 416 -23.74 -17.69 -15.83
C GLY A 416 -24.52 -19.00 -15.73
N TYR A 417 -24.79 -19.47 -14.51
CA TYR A 417 -25.60 -20.67 -14.26
C TYR A 417 -27.02 -20.52 -14.81
N GLY A 418 -27.67 -19.37 -14.56
CA GLY A 418 -28.98 -19.06 -15.10
C GLY A 418 -29.02 -19.10 -16.63
N PHE A 419 -28.01 -18.52 -17.29
CA PHE A 419 -27.89 -18.59 -18.75
C PHE A 419 -27.73 -20.02 -19.25
N LEU A 420 -26.82 -20.80 -18.64
CA LEU A 420 -26.57 -22.19 -19.04
C LEU A 420 -27.82 -23.04 -18.86
N LYS A 421 -28.53 -22.90 -17.74
CA LYS A 421 -29.79 -23.60 -17.47
C LYS A 421 -30.85 -23.27 -18.54
N SER A 422 -31.02 -21.99 -18.89
CA SER A 422 -31.96 -21.56 -19.93
C SER A 422 -31.59 -22.03 -21.34
N ASN A 423 -30.31 -22.23 -21.63
CA ASN A 423 -29.83 -22.62 -22.96
C ASN A 423 -29.37 -24.08 -23.03
N PHE A 424 -29.55 -24.88 -21.98
CA PHE A 424 -29.05 -26.25 -21.87
C PHE A 424 -29.47 -27.12 -23.05
N ARG A 425 -30.75 -27.04 -23.46
CA ARG A 425 -31.28 -27.78 -24.62
C ARG A 425 -30.61 -27.36 -25.94
N LYS A 426 -30.32 -26.07 -26.13
CA LYS A 426 -29.64 -25.55 -27.34
C LYS A 426 -28.20 -26.04 -27.40
N VAL A 427 -27.50 -26.03 -26.26
CA VAL A 427 -26.13 -26.55 -26.15
C VAL A 427 -26.12 -28.05 -26.48
N LEU A 428 -27.06 -28.83 -25.92
CA LEU A 428 -27.13 -30.27 -26.20
C LEU A 428 -27.51 -30.57 -27.67
N ALA A 429 -28.37 -29.74 -28.28
CA ALA A 429 -28.78 -29.90 -29.67
C ALA A 429 -27.70 -29.52 -30.70
N MET A 430 -26.60 -28.88 -30.29
CA MET A 430 -25.52 -28.50 -31.23
C MET A 430 -24.86 -29.71 -31.90
N SER A 431 -24.85 -30.89 -31.26
CA SER A 431 -24.32 -32.12 -31.87
C SER A 431 -25.09 -32.57 -33.12
N ASN A 432 -26.34 -32.13 -33.26
CA ASN A 432 -27.22 -32.48 -34.39
C ASN A 432 -27.18 -31.43 -35.51
N LEU A 433 -26.39 -30.35 -35.35
CA LEU A 433 -26.28 -29.28 -36.34
C LEU A 433 -25.17 -29.57 -37.36
N LYS A 434 -25.36 -29.06 -38.59
CA LYS A 434 -24.29 -29.04 -39.59
C LYS A 434 -23.18 -28.06 -39.16
N PHE A 435 -21.94 -28.35 -39.57
CA PHE A 435 -20.74 -27.60 -39.16
C PHE A 435 -20.87 -26.06 -39.21
N PRO A 436 -21.42 -25.42 -40.27
CA PRO A 436 -21.60 -23.96 -40.29
C PRO A 436 -22.60 -23.43 -39.24
N ALA A 437 -23.64 -24.21 -38.96
CA ALA A 437 -24.65 -23.87 -37.96
C ALA A 437 -24.12 -24.04 -36.53
N ILE A 438 -23.17 -24.97 -36.30
CA ILE A 438 -22.49 -25.11 -35.01
C ILE A 438 -21.77 -23.82 -34.65
N ILE A 439 -20.94 -23.28 -35.56
CA ILE A 439 -20.11 -22.11 -35.27
C ILE A 439 -20.95 -20.86 -35.05
N SER A 440 -21.94 -20.60 -35.90
CA SER A 440 -22.84 -19.45 -35.72
C SER A 440 -23.67 -19.54 -34.44
N THR A 441 -24.13 -20.73 -34.06
CA THR A 441 -24.83 -20.95 -32.80
C THR A 441 -23.91 -20.75 -31.61
N PHE A 442 -22.66 -21.22 -31.69
CA PHE A 442 -21.63 -21.01 -30.68
C PHE A 442 -21.35 -19.52 -30.46
N LEU A 443 -21.07 -18.77 -31.53
CA LEU A 443 -20.84 -17.33 -31.45
C LEU A 443 -22.02 -16.60 -30.81
N LYS A 444 -23.26 -16.92 -31.22
CA LYS A 444 -24.47 -16.33 -30.63
C LYS A 444 -24.63 -16.66 -29.15
N LEU A 445 -24.38 -17.88 -28.71
CA LEU A 445 -24.47 -18.24 -27.30
C LEU A 445 -23.38 -17.53 -26.48
N SER A 446 -22.16 -17.50 -27.00
CA SER A 446 -21.01 -16.81 -26.40
C SER A 446 -21.27 -15.32 -26.25
N THR A 447 -21.66 -14.61 -27.31
CA THR A 447 -21.94 -13.17 -27.24
C THR A 447 -23.09 -12.85 -26.28
N ASN A 448 -24.13 -13.68 -26.22
CA ASN A 448 -25.24 -13.49 -25.28
C ASN A 448 -24.84 -13.66 -23.81
N VAL A 449 -23.98 -14.63 -23.48
CA VAL A 449 -23.42 -14.75 -22.11
C VAL A 449 -22.60 -13.53 -21.78
N PHE A 450 -21.64 -13.21 -22.65
CA PHE A 450 -20.71 -12.11 -22.44
C PHE A 450 -21.45 -10.79 -22.25
N PHE A 451 -22.47 -10.52 -23.07
CA PHE A 451 -23.31 -9.33 -22.93
C PHE A 451 -24.04 -9.26 -21.58
N ARG A 452 -24.65 -10.35 -21.11
CA ARG A 452 -25.32 -10.38 -19.80
C ARG A 452 -24.35 -10.17 -18.65
N VAL A 453 -23.20 -10.82 -18.69
CA VAL A 453 -22.17 -10.67 -17.65
C VAL A 453 -21.56 -9.27 -17.70
N ALA A 454 -21.31 -8.72 -18.89
CA ALA A 454 -20.79 -7.37 -19.08
C ALA A 454 -21.73 -6.31 -18.51
N LEU A 455 -23.05 -6.44 -18.69
CA LEU A 455 -24.04 -5.54 -18.12
C LEU A 455 -24.00 -5.56 -16.59
N VAL A 456 -23.97 -6.75 -16.00
CA VAL A 456 -23.90 -6.94 -14.55
C VAL A 456 -22.59 -6.40 -13.99
N MET A 457 -21.46 -6.69 -14.64
CA MET A 457 -20.15 -6.15 -14.25
C MET A 457 -20.09 -4.62 -14.38
N ALA A 458 -20.71 -4.03 -15.41
CA ALA A 458 -20.80 -2.58 -15.54
C ALA A 458 -21.59 -1.94 -14.39
N ALA A 459 -22.69 -2.56 -13.95
CA ALA A 459 -23.46 -2.10 -12.79
C ALA A 459 -22.65 -2.22 -11.48
N ILE A 460 -21.98 -3.36 -11.28
CA ILE A 460 -21.10 -3.59 -10.11
C ILE A 460 -19.96 -2.58 -10.09
N ALA A 461 -19.30 -2.36 -11.23
CA ALA A 461 -18.21 -1.41 -11.36
C ALA A 461 -18.64 0.02 -11.06
N LEU A 462 -19.86 0.43 -11.48
CA LEU A 462 -20.40 1.74 -11.15
C LEU A 462 -20.58 1.90 -9.63
N ILE A 463 -21.15 0.90 -8.96
CA ILE A 463 -21.34 0.90 -7.52
C ILE A 463 -19.99 0.92 -6.78
N ASP A 464 -19.04 0.07 -7.18
CA ASP A 464 -17.72 0.03 -6.55
C ASP A 464 -16.95 1.34 -6.80
N PHE A 465 -17.04 1.95 -7.99
CA PHE A 465 -16.43 3.24 -8.27
C PHE A 465 -16.94 4.34 -7.34
N ILE A 466 -18.27 4.43 -7.16
CA ILE A 466 -18.88 5.40 -6.23
C ILE A 466 -18.39 5.13 -4.80
N TYR A 467 -18.40 3.87 -4.36
CA TYR A 467 -17.92 3.48 -3.04
C TYR A 467 -16.45 3.85 -2.82
N GLN A 468 -15.56 3.54 -3.77
CA GLN A 468 -14.13 3.85 -3.67
C GLN A 468 -13.86 5.35 -3.68
N LYS A 469 -14.64 6.14 -4.43
CA LYS A 469 -14.53 7.60 -4.43
C LYS A 469 -14.94 8.21 -3.10
N LEU A 470 -16.05 7.71 -2.51
CA LEU A 470 -16.49 8.13 -1.18
C LEU A 470 -15.51 7.70 -0.09
N GLN A 471 -14.99 6.48 -0.17
CA GLN A 471 -14.00 5.96 0.77
C GLN A 471 -12.69 6.75 0.70
N PHE A 472 -12.21 7.06 -0.51
CA PHE A 472 -11.02 7.89 -0.68
C PHE A 472 -11.20 9.29 -0.08
N LYS A 473 -12.38 9.91 -0.25
CA LYS A 473 -12.70 11.19 0.41
C LYS A 473 -12.65 11.05 1.94
N LYS A 474 -13.14 9.94 2.49
CA LYS A 474 -13.06 9.65 3.94
C LYS A 474 -11.61 9.44 4.41
N ASP A 475 -10.83 8.65 3.67
CA ASP A 475 -9.43 8.35 3.98
C ASP A 475 -8.55 9.62 3.98
N MET A 476 -8.92 10.62 3.16
CA MET A 476 -8.18 11.89 3.06
C MET A 476 -8.57 12.94 4.11
N ARG A 477 -9.63 12.72 4.91
CA ARG A 477 -10.04 13.67 5.97
C ARG A 477 -8.88 14.02 6.91
N MET A 478 -8.97 15.18 7.54
CA MET A 478 -7.91 15.73 8.38
C MET A 478 -8.41 15.95 9.80
N THR A 479 -7.50 15.89 10.76
CA THR A 479 -7.77 16.37 12.11
C THR A 479 -7.65 17.89 12.15
N LYS A 480 -8.26 18.54 13.13
CA LYS A 480 -8.10 19.99 13.35
C LYS A 480 -6.63 20.39 13.58
N GLN A 481 -5.84 19.50 14.17
CA GLN A 481 -4.41 19.72 14.39
C GLN A 481 -3.62 19.65 13.07
N GLU A 482 -3.87 18.65 12.22
CA GLU A 482 -3.24 18.51 10.91
C GLU A 482 -3.47 19.76 10.04
N ILE A 483 -4.69 20.29 10.00
CA ILE A 483 -5.00 21.51 9.25
C ILE A 483 -4.20 22.70 9.79
N LYS A 484 -4.16 22.87 11.12
CA LYS A 484 -3.42 23.98 11.75
C LYS A 484 -1.92 23.89 11.46
N GLU A 485 -1.35 22.69 11.41
CA GLU A 485 0.04 22.47 11.05
C GLU A 485 0.31 22.76 9.58
N GLU A 486 -0.59 22.36 8.68
CA GLU A 486 -0.47 22.63 7.25
C GLU A 486 -0.54 24.13 6.95
N PHE A 487 -1.45 24.87 7.61
CA PHE A 487 -1.49 26.34 7.54
C PHE A 487 -0.18 26.98 8.01
N LYS A 488 0.42 26.48 9.10
CA LYS A 488 1.72 26.95 9.58
C LYS A 488 2.84 26.68 8.58
N GLN A 489 2.83 25.52 7.91
CA GLN A 489 3.85 25.19 6.90
C GLN A 489 3.71 26.05 5.65
N MET A 490 2.48 26.34 5.20
CA MET A 490 2.23 27.14 4.00
C MET A 490 2.47 28.64 4.21
N GLU A 491 1.98 29.22 5.30
CA GLU A 491 2.10 30.67 5.54
C GLU A 491 3.38 31.05 6.32
N GLY A 492 4.08 30.06 6.87
CA GLY A 492 5.13 30.24 7.86
C GLY A 492 4.55 30.56 9.24
N ASP A 493 5.32 30.29 10.30
CA ASP A 493 4.88 30.60 11.65
C ASP A 493 4.65 32.14 11.79
N PRO A 494 3.44 32.59 12.16
CA PRO A 494 3.14 34.01 12.35
C PRO A 494 4.13 34.72 13.28
N GLN A 495 4.64 34.01 14.30
CA GLN A 495 5.65 34.54 15.22
C GLN A 495 7.00 34.76 14.54
N VAL A 496 7.37 33.88 13.60
CA VAL A 496 8.61 33.99 12.83
C VAL A 496 8.51 35.16 11.84
N LYS A 497 7.38 35.31 11.13
CA LYS A 497 7.13 36.44 10.23
C LYS A 497 7.11 37.78 10.97
N GLY A 498 6.53 37.81 12.17
CA GLY A 498 6.57 38.96 13.07
C GLY A 498 7.98 39.35 13.50
N LYS A 499 8.79 38.38 13.95
CA LYS A 499 10.20 38.59 14.35
C LYS A 499 11.07 39.08 13.18
N ILE A 500 10.88 38.56 11.97
CA ILE A 500 11.61 39.01 10.78
C ILE A 500 11.31 40.50 10.51
N LYS A 501 10.03 40.89 10.53
CA LYS A 501 9.61 42.27 10.29
C LYS A 501 10.10 43.24 11.37
N GLN A 502 10.14 42.79 12.63
CA GLN A 502 10.71 43.57 13.73
C GLN A 502 12.22 43.79 13.52
N LYS A 503 12.99 42.72 13.25
CA LYS A 503 14.43 42.80 13.03
C LYS A 503 14.80 43.65 11.81
N GLN A 504 14.00 43.61 10.74
CA GLN A 504 14.17 44.47 9.56
C GLN A 504 14.02 45.96 9.92
N ARG A 505 13.03 46.32 10.74
CA ARG A 505 12.84 47.71 11.22
C ARG A 505 14.00 48.18 12.10
N GLU A 506 14.50 47.32 12.99
CA GLU A 506 15.67 47.62 13.84
C GLU A 506 16.93 47.88 13.01
N MET A 507 17.19 47.05 11.99
CA MET A 507 18.33 47.24 11.08
C MET A 507 18.24 48.53 10.26
N ALA A 508 17.05 48.85 9.72
CA ALA A 508 16.84 50.09 8.98
C ALA A 508 17.05 51.33 9.86
N THR A 509 16.54 51.30 11.10
CA THR A 509 16.74 52.39 12.07
C THR A 509 18.22 52.54 12.44
N ARG A 510 18.95 51.43 12.60
CA ARG A 510 20.39 51.45 12.91
C ARG A 510 21.22 52.07 11.78
N ARG A 511 20.92 51.75 10.51
CA ARG A 511 21.58 52.37 9.34
C ARG A 511 21.31 53.88 9.25
N MET A 512 20.04 54.28 9.43
CA MET A 512 19.68 55.70 9.43
C MET A 512 20.44 56.50 10.51
N MET A 513 20.60 55.92 11.71
CA MET A 513 21.35 56.57 12.81
C MET A 513 22.85 56.68 12.53
N GLN A 514 23.43 55.76 11.74
CA GLN A 514 24.85 55.81 11.35
C GLN A 514 25.15 56.97 10.38
N ASN A 515 24.15 57.50 9.68
CA ASN A 515 24.30 58.61 8.75
C ASN A 515 24.11 59.98 9.43
N VAL A 516 23.65 60.01 10.69
CA VAL A 516 23.45 61.26 11.45
C VAL A 516 24.76 62.03 11.68
N PRO A 517 25.91 61.39 12.04
CA PRO A 517 27.20 62.09 12.22
C PRO A 517 27.68 62.86 10.99
N ASP A 518 27.26 62.48 9.79
CA ASP A 518 27.63 63.15 8.54
C ASP A 518 26.72 64.35 8.21
N ALA A 519 25.75 64.68 9.07
CA ALA A 519 24.82 65.78 8.84
C ALA A 519 25.48 67.15 9.09
N SER A 520 25.13 68.12 8.26
CA SER A 520 25.59 69.50 8.39
C SER A 520 24.74 70.29 9.40
N VAL A 521 23.46 69.93 9.54
CA VAL A 521 22.52 70.53 10.50
C VAL A 521 21.41 69.56 10.87
N VAL A 522 20.95 69.62 12.11
CA VAL A 522 19.70 68.96 12.55
C VAL A 522 18.64 70.00 12.85
N ILE A 523 17.50 69.90 12.17
CA ILE A 523 16.35 70.79 12.35
C ILE A 523 15.32 70.07 13.22
N THR A 524 14.88 70.71 14.29
CA THR A 524 14.00 70.07 15.27
C THR A 524 12.67 70.80 15.45
N ASN A 525 11.65 70.00 15.76
CA ASN A 525 10.46 70.43 16.45
C ASN A 525 10.57 69.88 17.89
N PRO A 526 10.83 70.72 18.91
CA PRO A 526 11.49 70.37 20.17
C PRO A 526 11.03 69.08 20.84
N THR A 527 9.74 68.79 20.79
CA THR A 527 9.10 67.67 21.50
C THR A 527 8.64 66.53 20.60
N HIS A 528 8.77 66.63 19.27
CA HIS A 528 8.10 65.67 18.37
C HIS A 528 8.92 65.17 17.18
N ILE A 529 9.80 65.98 16.56
CA ILE A 529 10.42 65.64 15.27
C ILE A 529 11.87 66.12 15.24
N ALA A 530 12.75 65.32 14.64
CA ALA A 530 14.10 65.74 14.24
C ALA A 530 14.37 65.27 12.80
N VAL A 531 14.93 66.17 11.98
CA VAL A 531 15.38 65.89 10.62
C VAL A 531 16.83 66.35 10.47
N ALA A 532 17.69 65.51 9.92
CA ALA A 532 19.11 65.78 9.75
C ALA A 532 19.43 65.94 8.26
N LEU A 533 20.02 67.08 7.89
CA LEU A 533 20.36 67.41 6.51
C LEU A 533 21.88 67.41 6.34
N LYS A 534 22.33 66.82 5.25
CA LYS A 534 23.74 66.84 4.81
C LYS A 534 23.87 67.76 3.60
N TYR A 535 24.83 68.67 3.68
CA TYR A 535 25.19 69.59 2.61
C TYR A 535 26.72 69.70 2.52
N GLU A 536 27.26 69.50 1.32
CA GLU A 536 28.70 69.55 1.03
C GLU A 536 28.98 70.77 0.14
N GLU A 537 29.79 71.72 0.64
CA GLU A 537 30.16 72.93 -0.11
C GLU A 537 31.00 72.57 -1.34
N GLY A 538 30.71 73.22 -2.48
CA GLY A 538 31.46 73.07 -3.73
C GLY A 538 30.95 72.00 -4.69
N LYS A 539 29.97 71.17 -4.31
CA LYS A 539 29.41 70.13 -5.18
C LYS A 539 28.17 70.52 -5.99
N GLY A 540 27.62 71.72 -5.80
CA GLY A 540 26.49 72.26 -6.59
C GLY A 540 25.12 71.59 -6.37
N ASN A 541 25.02 70.57 -5.50
CA ASN A 541 23.80 69.82 -5.26
C ASN A 541 23.00 70.36 -4.08
N ALA A 542 21.69 70.14 -4.09
CA ALA A 542 20.81 70.48 -2.99
C ALA A 542 21.09 69.62 -1.73
N PRO A 543 20.80 70.13 -0.52
CA PRO A 543 20.95 69.36 0.72
C PRO A 543 20.15 68.05 0.69
N ILE A 544 20.72 66.97 1.22
CA ILE A 544 20.11 65.63 1.26
C ILE A 544 19.61 65.33 2.67
N LEU A 545 18.42 64.74 2.79
CA LEU A 545 17.87 64.28 4.07
C LEU A 545 18.50 62.96 4.50
N VAL A 546 19.41 62.97 5.47
CA VAL A 546 20.15 61.76 5.90
C VAL A 546 19.49 61.01 7.06
N ALA A 547 18.70 61.70 7.89
CA ALA A 547 17.90 61.05 8.92
C ALA A 547 16.60 61.83 9.20
N LYS A 548 15.51 61.13 9.52
CA LYS A 548 14.28 61.73 10.03
C LYS A 548 13.63 60.82 11.07
N GLY A 549 13.10 61.39 12.13
CA GLY A 549 12.49 60.62 13.21
C GLY A 549 11.48 61.41 14.02
N SER A 550 10.56 60.69 14.66
CA SER A 550 9.61 61.23 15.63
C SER A 550 9.73 60.52 16.98
N GLY A 551 9.29 61.17 18.06
CA GLY A 551 9.32 60.61 19.41
C GLY A 551 10.71 60.16 19.85
N TYR A 552 10.86 58.91 20.29
CA TYR A 552 12.14 58.35 20.76
C TYR A 552 13.26 58.40 19.70
N VAL A 553 12.92 58.22 18.41
CA VAL A 553 13.88 58.31 17.30
C VAL A 553 14.40 59.74 17.16
N ALA A 554 13.54 60.75 17.34
CA ALA A 554 13.95 62.15 17.33
C ALA A 554 14.88 62.50 18.51
N ILE A 555 14.63 61.92 19.69
CA ILE A 555 15.50 62.07 20.86
C ILE A 555 16.90 61.51 20.56
N LYS A 556 16.98 60.30 19.99
CA LYS A 556 18.27 59.70 19.59
C LYS A 556 19.00 60.48 18.50
N ILE A 557 18.31 61.02 17.51
CA ILE A 557 18.94 61.87 16.48
C ILE A 557 19.57 63.10 17.14
N LYS A 558 18.89 63.74 18.10
CA LYS A 558 19.44 64.87 18.86
C LYS A 558 20.64 64.47 19.74
N GLU A 559 20.57 63.31 20.40
CA GLU A 559 21.69 62.79 21.20
C GLU A 559 22.94 62.55 20.35
N ILE A 560 22.79 61.89 19.18
CA ILE A 560 23.91 61.64 18.27
C ILE A 560 24.43 62.95 17.68
N ALA A 561 23.55 63.89 17.31
CA ALA A 561 23.95 65.19 16.80
C ALA A 561 24.76 65.99 17.83
N ASN A 562 24.30 66.05 19.08
CA ASN A 562 25.04 66.69 20.17
C ASN A 562 26.39 66.01 20.43
N GLY A 563 26.45 64.67 20.38
CA GLY A 563 27.69 63.92 20.60
C GLY A 563 28.71 64.01 19.45
N ASN A 564 28.33 64.51 18.28
CA ASN A 564 29.21 64.72 17.12
C ASN A 564 29.33 66.22 16.75
N ASP A 565 28.99 67.13 17.68
CA ASP A 565 29.06 68.58 17.48
C ASP A 565 28.28 69.12 16.27
N ILE A 566 27.20 68.45 15.88
CA ILE A 566 26.31 68.89 14.81
C ILE A 566 25.33 69.93 15.35
N PRO A 567 25.27 71.14 14.77
CA PRO A 567 24.37 72.18 15.21
C PRO A 567 22.90 71.78 15.12
N ILE A 568 22.18 71.93 16.23
CA ILE A 568 20.73 71.69 16.31
C ILE A 568 20.00 73.03 16.27
N ILE A 569 19.19 73.23 15.24
CA ILE A 569 18.39 74.45 15.06
C ILE A 569 16.91 74.14 15.23
N GLU A 570 16.22 74.95 16.03
CA GLU A 570 14.78 74.82 16.20
C GLU A 570 14.05 75.57 15.08
N ASN A 571 13.29 74.84 14.26
CA ASN A 571 12.38 75.43 13.28
C ASN A 571 11.19 74.47 13.07
N LYS A 572 10.11 74.70 13.84
CA LYS A 572 8.95 73.80 13.88
C LYS A 572 8.24 73.65 12.53
N PRO A 573 7.97 74.74 11.77
CA PRO A 573 7.36 74.63 10.45
C PRO A 573 8.21 73.83 9.47
N LEU A 574 9.50 74.13 9.37
CA LEU A 574 10.42 73.48 8.41
C LEU A 574 10.67 72.01 8.76
N ALA A 575 10.86 71.68 10.04
CA ALA A 575 11.04 70.30 10.49
C ALA A 575 9.81 69.43 10.18
N ARG A 576 8.59 69.94 10.36
CA ARG A 576 7.35 69.23 10.01
C ARG A 576 7.22 69.04 8.50
N LEU A 577 7.54 70.08 7.73
CA LEU A 577 7.44 70.05 6.28
C LEU A 577 8.38 69.01 5.69
N ILE A 578 9.67 69.05 6.06
CA ILE A 578 10.68 68.09 5.60
C ILE A 578 10.34 66.66 6.03
N PHE A 579 9.90 66.46 7.28
CA PHE A 579 9.55 65.13 7.80
C PHE A 579 8.44 64.44 6.99
N ASN A 580 7.44 65.22 6.58
CA ASN A 580 6.27 64.71 5.86
C ASN A 580 6.48 64.59 4.35
N GLN A 581 7.25 65.49 3.73
CA GLN A 581 7.31 65.61 2.26
C GLN A 581 8.60 65.07 1.63
N VAL A 582 9.66 64.80 2.42
CA VAL A 582 10.95 64.35 1.89
C VAL A 582 11.31 62.98 2.45
N ASP A 583 11.62 62.03 1.57
CA ASP A 583 12.12 60.71 1.97
C ASP A 583 13.61 60.74 2.32
N LEU A 584 14.06 59.75 3.09
CA LEU A 584 15.47 59.57 3.41
C LEU A 584 16.31 59.42 2.12
N GLU A 585 17.54 59.94 2.16
CA GLU A 585 18.54 59.92 1.08
C GLU A 585 18.12 60.64 -0.21
N LYS A 586 17.07 61.48 -0.15
CA LYS A 586 16.66 62.36 -1.26
C LYS A 586 17.05 63.81 -1.00
N GLU A 587 17.28 64.53 -2.10
CA GLU A 587 17.47 65.97 -2.09
C GLU A 587 16.19 66.70 -1.66
N ILE A 588 16.37 67.81 -0.96
CA ILE A 588 15.27 68.71 -0.60
C ILE A 588 14.61 69.25 -1.90
N PRO A 589 13.28 69.39 -1.96
CA PRO A 589 12.59 70.04 -3.08
C PRO A 589 12.90 71.54 -3.16
N SER A 590 12.84 72.10 -4.37
CA SER A 590 13.15 73.51 -4.64
C SER A 590 12.33 74.51 -3.82
N GLU A 591 11.08 74.17 -3.49
CA GLU A 591 10.17 74.96 -2.67
C GLU A 591 10.71 75.25 -1.25
N MET A 592 11.60 74.40 -0.73
CA MET A 592 12.15 74.51 0.61
C MET A 592 13.58 75.08 0.63
N TYR A 593 14.19 75.36 -0.53
CA TYR A 593 15.59 75.79 -0.63
C TYR A 593 15.87 77.06 0.13
N GLN A 594 15.00 78.06 0.03
CA GLN A 594 15.20 79.33 0.72
C GLN A 594 15.27 79.12 2.24
N ALA A 595 14.30 78.40 2.81
CA ALA A 595 14.24 78.13 4.24
C ALA A 595 15.40 77.25 4.74
N VAL A 596 15.84 76.26 3.94
CA VAL A 596 16.99 75.41 4.28
C VAL A 596 18.31 76.18 4.16
N ALA A 597 18.46 77.04 3.14
CA ALA A 597 19.64 77.86 2.95
C ALA A 597 19.83 78.89 4.07
N GLU A 598 18.75 79.50 4.58
CA GLU A 598 18.80 80.39 5.74
C GLU A 598 19.32 79.66 6.99
N ILE A 599 18.87 78.42 7.22
CA ILE A 599 19.31 77.58 8.34
C ILE A 599 20.78 77.18 8.18
N LEU A 600 21.21 76.77 6.98
CA LEU A 600 22.61 76.45 6.72
C LEU A 600 23.49 77.69 6.88
N ALA A 601 23.10 78.85 6.35
CA ALA A 601 23.83 80.10 6.50
C ALA A 601 23.97 80.53 7.98
N LEU A 602 22.92 80.32 8.79
CA LEU A 602 22.96 80.52 10.24
C LEU A 602 23.99 79.58 10.90
N VAL A 603 24.00 78.31 10.51
CA VAL A 603 24.97 77.31 11.00
C VAL A 603 26.41 77.70 10.64
N TYR A 604 26.67 78.15 9.41
CA TYR A 604 28.00 78.62 9.00
C TYR A 604 28.44 79.88 9.75
N ARG A 605 27.52 80.81 10.05
CA ARG A 605 27.80 81.97 10.91
C ARG A 605 28.14 81.56 12.34
N LEU A 606 27.46 80.56 12.88
CA LEU A 606 27.74 80.01 14.22
C LEU A 606 29.09 79.28 14.28
N LYS A 607 29.46 78.54 13.22
CA LYS A 607 30.77 77.87 13.09
C LYS A 607 31.94 78.84 12.90
N ARG A 608 31.72 80.04 12.34
CA ARG A 608 32.76 81.09 12.21
C ARG A 608 32.95 81.96 13.47
N ARG A 609 32.04 81.87 14.44
CA ARG A 609 32.08 82.63 15.73
C ARG A 609 32.58 81.81 16.91
N LYS A 610 32.63 80.47 16.78
CA LYS A 610 33.45 79.59 17.61
C LYS A 610 34.85 79.51 16.99
#